data_AF-A0A392P8R2-F1
#
_entry.id   AF-A0A392P8R2-F1
#
_cell.length_a   1.000
_cell.length_b   1.000
_cell.length_c   1.000
_cell.angle_alpha   90.00
_cell.angle_beta   90.00
_cell.angle_gamma   90.00
#
_symmetry.space_group_name_H-M   'P 1'
#
loop_
_entity.id
_entity.type
_entity.pdbx_description
1 polymer ?
#
loop_
_entity_poly.entity_id
_entity_poly.type
_entity_poly.pdbx_seq_one_letter_code
_entity_poly.pdbx_strand_id
1 'polypeptide(L)' 'MASMSASGSWSAKDNKAFERALAVFDKDTPDRWSNVAQAIGGGKTPEDVKRHYELLLRDIRHIESGQDEKPEAPVTKWC' A
#
# COMPACT_ATOMS: atom_id res chain seq x y z
N MET A 1 -17.17 -0.27 17.34
CA MET A 1 -16.12 0.76 17.21
C MET A 1 -15.99 1.09 15.74
N ALA A 2 -16.28 2.33 15.35
CA ALA A 2 -16.29 2.78 13.96
C ALA A 2 -14.93 3.38 13.58
N SER A 3 -14.36 2.91 12.46
CA SER A 3 -13.54 3.63 11.48
C SER A 3 -12.66 2.62 10.74
N MET A 4 -13.27 1.82 9.87
CA MET A 4 -12.57 1.27 8.72
C MET A 4 -12.77 2.30 7.62
N SER A 5 -11.79 3.20 7.54
CA SER A 5 -11.66 4.28 6.58
C SER A 5 -12.24 3.88 5.23
N ALA A 6 -13.25 4.60 4.77
CA ALA A 6 -13.89 4.41 3.48
C ALA A 6 -12.99 4.86 2.31
N SER A 7 -11.71 4.45 2.31
CA SER A 7 -10.90 4.40 1.09
C SER A 7 -11.41 3.21 0.30
N GLY A 8 -12.10 3.46 -0.81
CA GLY A 8 -12.69 2.41 -1.65
C GLY A 8 -11.76 1.21 -1.77
N SER A 9 -12.28 0.04 -1.39
CA SER A 9 -11.53 -1.20 -1.18
C SER A 9 -10.47 -1.40 -2.28
N TRP A 10 -9.18 -1.27 -1.93
CA TRP A 10 -8.09 -1.50 -2.86
C TRP A 10 -8.07 -2.97 -3.23
N SER A 11 -8.44 -3.27 -4.47
CA SER A 11 -8.38 -4.64 -4.96
C SER A 11 -6.92 -5.08 -5.14
N ALA A 12 -6.66 -6.39 -5.15
CA ALA A 12 -5.33 -6.91 -5.48
C ALA A 12 -4.85 -6.43 -6.86
N LYS A 13 -5.78 -6.24 -7.81
CA LYS A 13 -5.47 -5.71 -9.14
C LYS A 13 -5.04 -4.24 -9.07
N ASP A 14 -5.77 -3.43 -8.30
CA ASP A 14 -5.47 -2.00 -8.08
C ASP A 14 -4.11 -1.86 -7.41
N ASN A 15 -3.86 -2.65 -6.35
CA ASN A 15 -2.59 -2.61 -5.63
C ASN A 15 -1.41 -3.00 -6.53
N LYS A 16 -1.56 -4.05 -7.33
CA LYS A 16 -0.53 -4.45 -8.29
C LYS A 16 -0.28 -3.37 -9.35
N ALA A 17 -1.33 -2.64 -9.77
CA ALA A 17 -1.18 -1.53 -10.71
C ALA A 17 -0.48 -0.32 -10.06
N PHE A 18 -0.80 -0.04 -8.80
CA PHE A 18 -0.15 0.98 -8.00
C PHE A 18 1.34 0.71 -7.80
N GLU A 19 1.74 -0.49 -7.42
CA GLU A 19 3.16 -0.86 -7.29
C GLU A 19 3.93 -0.68 -8.60
N ARG A 20 3.35 -1.10 -9.73
CA ARG A 20 3.95 -0.86 -11.06
C ARG A 20 4.05 0.62 -11.38
N ALA A 21 3.02 1.40 -11.07
CA ALA A 21 3.01 2.83 -11.30
C ALA A 21 4.06 3.56 -10.45
N LEU A 22 4.26 3.15 -9.19
CA LEU A 22 5.32 3.70 -8.33
C LEU A 22 6.73 3.40 -8.84
N ALA A 23 6.92 2.30 -9.56
CA ALA A 23 8.19 1.96 -10.19
C ALA A 23 8.50 2.82 -11.43
N VAL A 24 7.46 3.34 -12.10
CA VAL A 24 7.58 4.23 -13.26
C VAL A 24 7.68 5.69 -12.83
N PHE A 25 6.83 6.10 -11.88
CA PHE A 25 6.76 7.46 -11.36
C PHE A 25 7.47 7.53 -10.01
N ASP A 26 8.73 7.90 -10.06
CA ASP A 26 9.58 8.09 -8.89
C ASP A 26 9.17 9.33 -8.06
N LYS A 27 9.95 9.64 -7.03
CA LYS A 27 9.71 10.77 -6.12
C LYS A 27 9.94 12.14 -6.76
N ASP A 28 10.71 12.21 -7.85
CA ASP A 28 11.11 13.45 -8.51
C ASP A 28 10.17 13.78 -9.68
N THR A 29 9.27 12.85 -10.02
CA THR A 29 8.22 13.03 -11.02
C THR A 29 7.24 14.14 -10.60
N PRO A 30 7.07 15.20 -11.41
CA PRO A 30 6.04 16.22 -11.17
C PRO A 30 4.65 15.59 -11.30
N ASP A 31 3.70 16.05 -10.48
CA ASP A 31 2.32 15.54 -10.45
C ASP A 31 2.22 14.01 -10.30
N ARG A 32 3.20 13.41 -9.60
CA ARG A 32 3.33 11.96 -9.39
C ARG A 32 2.00 11.27 -9.10
N TRP A 33 1.23 11.79 -8.14
CA TRP A 33 -0.01 11.16 -7.69
C TRP A 33 -1.11 11.17 -8.76
N SER A 34 -1.15 12.22 -9.58
CA SER A 34 -2.05 12.30 -10.73
C SER A 34 -1.69 11.25 -11.79
N ASN A 35 -0.40 11.10 -12.08
CA ASN A 35 0.10 10.10 -13.03
C ASN A 35 -0.16 8.67 -12.53
N VAL A 36 0.08 8.40 -11.25
CA VAL A 36 -0.19 7.09 -10.64
C VAL A 36 -1.70 6.78 -10.64
N ALA A 37 -2.54 7.75 -10.27
CA ALA A 37 -4.00 7.59 -10.30
C ALA A 37 -4.50 7.24 -11.72
N GLN A 38 -3.98 7.93 -12.73
CA GLN A 38 -4.29 7.66 -14.14
C GLN A 38 -3.83 6.27 -14.58
N ALA A 39 -2.64 5.83 -14.14
CA ALA A 39 -2.10 4.51 -14.49
C ALA A 39 -2.83 3.34 -13.82
N ILE A 40 -3.36 3.52 -12.62
CA ILE A 40 -4.23 2.53 -11.96
C ILE A 40 -5.58 2.46 -12.69
N GLY A 41 -6.10 3.61 -13.10
CA GLY A 41 -7.42 3.74 -13.70
C GLY A 41 -8.55 3.48 -12.70
N GLY A 42 -9.78 3.35 -13.20
CA GLY A 42 -10.92 2.93 -12.36
C GLY A 42 -11.40 3.96 -11.34
N GLY A 43 -11.12 5.25 -11.56
CA GLY A 43 -11.68 6.35 -10.77
C GLY A 43 -11.00 6.64 -9.43
N LYS A 44 -9.80 6.09 -9.18
CA LYS A 44 -8.99 6.49 -8.02
C LYS A 44 -8.51 7.92 -8.21
N THR A 45 -8.62 8.75 -7.17
CA THR A 45 -8.13 10.13 -7.21
C THR A 45 -6.66 10.21 -6.74
N PRO A 46 -5.94 11.29 -7.07
CA PRO A 46 -4.59 11.52 -6.54
C PRO A 46 -4.54 11.45 -5.01
N GLU A 47 -5.59 11.91 -4.32
CA GLU A 47 -5.71 11.88 -2.86
C GLU A 47 -5.85 10.45 -2.33
N ASP A 48 -6.62 9.59 -3.01
CA ASP A 48 -6.74 8.17 -2.65
C ASP A 48 -5.41 7.45 -2.76
N VAL A 49 -4.66 7.73 -3.83
CA VAL A 49 -3.33 7.16 -4.08
C VAL A 49 -2.34 7.63 -3.02
N LYS A 50 -2.33 8.93 -2.71
CA LYS A 50 -1.45 9.49 -1.68
C LYS A 50 -1.71 8.88 -0.31
N ARG A 51 -2.99 8.75 0.09
CA ARG A 51 -3.38 8.12 1.35
C ARG A 51 -2.96 6.65 1.41
N HIS A 52 -3.10 5.91 0.30
CA HIS A 52 -2.67 4.51 0.23
C HIS A 52 -1.15 4.38 0.35
N TYR A 53 -0.39 5.30 -0.26
CA TYR A 53 1.06 5.35 -0.12
C TYR A 53 1.51 5.66 1.31
N GLU A 54 0.84 6.57 2.01
CA GLU A 54 1.15 6.89 3.41
C GLU A 54 0.94 5.68 4.34
N LEU A 55 -0.10 4.86 4.08
CA LEU A 55 -0.32 3.59 4.79
C LEU A 55 0.81 2.59 4.51
N LEU A 56 1.20 2.42 3.24
CA LEU A 56 2.33 1.56 2.88
C LEU A 56 3.62 1.97 3.61
N LEU A 57 3.92 3.27 3.64
CA LEU A 57 5.08 3.76 4.38
C LEU A 57 4.97 3.53 5.89
N ARG A 58 3.76 3.62 6.45
CA ARG A 58 3.53 3.31 7.86
C ARG A 58 3.84 1.85 8.13
N ASP A 59 3.36 0.94 7.30
CA ASP A 59 3.55 -0.49 7.47
C ASP A 59 5.04 -0.87 7.31
N ILE A 60 5.75 -0.31 6.32
CA ILE A 60 7.21 -0.47 6.17
C ILE A 60 7.94 -0.03 7.45
N ARG A 61 7.59 1.14 8.01
CA ARG A 61 8.20 1.61 9.26
C ARG A 61 7.91 0.70 10.45
N HIS A 62 6.77 0.03 10.48
CA HIS A 62 6.44 -0.94 11.55
C HIS A 62 7.25 -2.24 11.40
N ILE A 63 7.49 -2.68 10.15
CA ILE A 63 8.36 -3.83 9.86
C ILE A 63 9.81 -3.51 10.26
N GLU A 64 10.32 -2.34 9.86
CA GLU A 64 11.69 -1.91 10.12
C GLU A 64 11.94 -1.62 11.61
N SER A 65 10.93 -1.19 12.37
CA SER A 65 11.04 -1.01 13.83
C SER A 65 11.09 -2.33 14.61
N GLY A 66 11.02 -3.49 13.93
CA GLY A 66 11.07 -4.81 14.55
C GLY A 66 9.81 -5.16 15.34
N GLN A 67 8.70 -4.46 15.09
CA GLN A 67 7.40 -4.73 15.74
C GLN A 67 6.54 -5.74 15.00
N ASP A 68 7.00 -6.24 13.85
CA ASP A 68 6.46 -7.45 13.24
C ASP A 68 7.00 -8.70 13.93
N GLU A 69 6.57 -8.87 15.18
CA GLU A 69 6.46 -10.19 15.79
C GLU A 69 5.35 -10.97 15.05
N LYS A 70 5.69 -11.43 13.84
CA LYS A 70 4.98 -12.51 13.17
C LYS A 70 4.93 -13.66 14.19
N PRO A 71 3.75 -14.12 14.66
CA PRO A 71 3.71 -15.27 15.53
C PRO A 71 4.26 -16.45 14.71
N GLU A 72 5.49 -16.84 15.04
CA GLU A 72 6.08 -18.10 14.62
C GLU A 72 5.06 -19.19 14.97
N ALA A 73 4.43 -19.76 13.94
CA ALA A 73 3.60 -20.94 14.14
C ALA A 73 4.47 -21.96 14.87
N PRO A 74 4.01 -22.57 15.98
CA PRO A 74 4.87 -23.39 16.80
C PRO A 74 5.44 -24.52 15.95
N VAL A 75 6.77 -24.51 15.80
CA VAL A 75 7.55 -25.55 15.13
C VAL A 75 7.61 -26.78 16.04
N THR A 76 6.45 -27.30 16.43
CA THR A 76 6.34 -28.51 17.23
C THR A 76 5.24 -29.38 16.63
N LYS A 77 5.64 -30.20 15.66
CA LYS A 77 5.15 -31.58 15.46
C LYS A 77 5.90 -32.25 14.29
N TRP A 78 7.19 -32.48 14.48
CA TRP A 78 7.93 -33.56 13.82
C TRP A 78 8.87 -34.19 14.85
N CYS A 79 8.31 -35.05 15.69
CA CYS A 79 8.92 -36.16 16.41
C CYS A 79 7.81 -37.18 16.61
#